data_AF-A0A7W1LBX3-F1
#
_entry.id   AF-A0A7W1LBX3-F1
#
_cell.length_a   1.000
_cell.length_b   1.000
_cell.length_c   1.000
_cell.angle_alpha   90.00
_cell.angle_beta   90.00
_cell.angle_gamma   90.00
#
_symmetry.space_group_name_H-M   'P 1'
#
loop_
_entity.id
_entity.type
_entity.pdbx_description
1 polymer ?
#
loop_
_entity_poly.entity_id
_entity_poly.type
_entity_poly.pdbx_seq_one_letter_code
_entity_poly.pdbx_strand_id
1 'polypeptide(L)'
;MNYPPTLNDIFINPKFLQWQTLCGIALIFLCQFTLLAQTQISTSPDENTLIIDDAPEMEVFAFGKTVIVKKQAKGVLAFGGDVIIEGKVEGDVAAIGGSITQKENAFIGGDVIIFGGTYRPESKNPLRNDGKETVMYAGYEEELRDLTQNPTQIFSPGFSFAFLAQRILSVLFWFVITLALTTLAPGAVSRAIARFQLSTLKIFAIGFFAFLVTTIT
;
A
#
# COMPACT_ATOMS: atom_id res chain seq x y z
N MET A 1 -18.78 -35.29 -47.56
CA MET A 1 -18.96 -36.25 -46.44
C MET A 1 -17.79 -35.99 -45.48
N ASN A 2 -17.95 -35.06 -44.54
CA ASN A 2 -16.87 -34.60 -43.66
C ASN A 2 -17.12 -35.13 -42.25
N TYR A 3 -16.23 -36.00 -41.78
CA TYR A 3 -16.26 -36.55 -40.42
C TYR A 3 -15.95 -35.46 -39.37
N PRO A 4 -16.54 -35.52 -38.17
CA PRO A 4 -16.16 -34.64 -37.06
C PRO A 4 -14.75 -34.98 -36.54
N PRO A 5 -13.94 -34.00 -36.11
CA PRO A 5 -12.61 -34.24 -35.59
C PRO A 5 -12.66 -35.04 -34.28
N THR A 6 -11.76 -36.01 -34.14
CA THR A 6 -11.70 -36.92 -32.99
C THR A 6 -10.91 -36.30 -31.84
N LEU A 7 -11.10 -36.79 -30.62
CA LEU A 7 -10.45 -36.29 -29.38
C LEU A 7 -8.91 -36.26 -29.45
N ASN A 8 -8.29 -36.97 -30.40
CA ASN A 8 -6.85 -36.94 -30.62
C ASN A 8 -6.36 -35.63 -31.28
N ASP A 9 -7.20 -34.89 -32.00
CA ASP A 9 -6.80 -33.65 -32.67
C ASP A 9 -6.66 -32.46 -31.71
N ILE A 10 -7.23 -32.56 -30.50
CA ILE A 10 -7.13 -31.53 -29.44
C ILE A 10 -5.79 -31.63 -28.69
N PHE A 11 -5.20 -32.83 -28.63
CA PHE A 11 -3.92 -33.06 -27.94
C PHE A 11 -2.69 -32.86 -28.82
N ILE A 12 -2.85 -32.77 -30.15
CA ILE A 12 -1.75 -32.66 -31.13
C ILE A 12 -1.79 -31.27 -31.79
N ASN A 13 -1.98 -30.20 -31.02
CA ASN A 13 -1.74 -28.84 -31.53
C ASN A 13 -0.65 -28.14 -30.70
N PRO A 14 0.63 -28.18 -31.14
CA PRO A 14 1.76 -27.72 -30.34
C PRO A 14 1.72 -26.21 -30.07
N LYS A 15 0.97 -25.41 -30.85
CA LYS A 15 0.89 -23.96 -30.67
C LYS A 15 -0.02 -23.53 -29.51
N PHE A 16 -1.05 -24.31 -29.16
CA PHE A 16 -1.99 -23.96 -28.09
C PHE A 16 -1.46 -24.32 -26.70
N LEU A 17 -0.69 -25.42 -26.60
CA LEU A 17 -0.05 -25.86 -25.37
C LEU A 17 1.10 -24.92 -24.95
N GLN A 18 1.84 -24.37 -25.92
CA GLN A 18 2.98 -23.47 -25.67
C GLN A 18 2.57 -22.14 -25.01
N TRP A 19 1.43 -21.56 -25.39
CA TRP A 19 0.98 -20.27 -24.81
C TRP A 19 0.51 -20.43 -23.36
N GLN A 20 -0.17 -21.53 -23.05
CA GLN A 20 -0.65 -21.81 -21.69
C GLN A 20 0.52 -22.08 -20.72
N THR A 21 1.56 -22.78 -21.17
CA THR A 21 2.77 -22.99 -20.37
C THR A 21 3.56 -21.70 -20.17
N LEU A 22 3.62 -20.82 -21.18
CA LEU A 22 4.30 -19.52 -21.07
C LEU A 22 3.60 -18.59 -20.08
N CYS A 23 2.26 -18.52 -20.09
CA CYS A 23 1.51 -17.71 -19.12
C CYS A 23 1.65 -18.24 -17.69
N GLY A 24 1.66 -19.57 -17.49
CA GLY A 24 1.86 -20.18 -16.17
C GLY A 24 3.25 -19.87 -15.59
N ILE A 25 4.29 -19.96 -16.40
CA ILE A 25 5.66 -19.64 -15.98
C ILE A 25 5.82 -18.14 -15.68
N ALA A 26 5.21 -17.26 -16.47
CA ALA A 26 5.22 -15.82 -16.22
C ALA A 26 4.52 -15.45 -14.90
N LEU A 27 3.43 -16.14 -14.56
CA LEU A 27 2.67 -15.91 -13.33
C LEU A 27 3.42 -16.42 -12.08
N ILE A 28 4.16 -17.53 -12.23
CA ILE A 28 5.09 -18.03 -11.20
C ILE A 28 6.26 -17.04 -11.01
N PHE A 29 6.85 -16.52 -12.09
CA PHE A 29 7.92 -15.51 -12.01
C PHE A 29 7.47 -14.20 -11.35
N LEU A 30 6.23 -13.75 -11.62
CA LEU A 30 5.63 -12.57 -10.98
C LEU A 30 5.41 -12.77 -9.48
N CYS A 31 5.18 -14.00 -9.03
CA CYS A 31 4.96 -14.34 -7.61
C CYS A 31 6.28 -14.46 -6.82
N GLN A 32 7.41 -14.76 -7.48
CA GLN A 32 8.72 -14.82 -6.84
C GLN A 32 9.32 -13.44 -6.55
N PHE A 33 8.82 -12.38 -7.20
CA PHE A 33 9.34 -11.01 -7.02
C PHE A 33 8.90 -10.34 -5.71
N THR A 34 7.90 -10.88 -5.01
CA THR A 34 7.41 -10.31 -3.73
C THR A 34 8.19 -10.76 -2.51
N LEU A 35 9.01 -11.82 -2.62
CA LEU A 35 9.71 -12.43 -1.47
C LEU A 35 11.12 -11.88 -1.21
N LEU A 36 11.70 -11.10 -2.12
CA LEU A 36 13.07 -10.56 -1.96
C LEU A 36 13.13 -9.13 -1.39
N ALA A 37 12.01 -8.57 -0.93
CA ALA A 37 11.96 -7.24 -0.33
C ALA A 37 12.16 -7.22 1.21
N GLN A 38 12.52 -8.33 1.84
CA GLN A 38 12.85 -8.35 3.28
C GLN A 38 14.36 -8.19 3.49
N THR A 39 14.81 -6.94 3.59
CA THR A 39 16.07 -6.61 4.27
C THR A 39 15.91 -6.94 5.76
N GLN A 40 16.64 -7.94 6.22
CA GLN A 40 16.76 -8.25 7.65
C GLN A 40 17.62 -7.16 8.32
N ILE A 41 16.96 -6.20 8.97
CA ILE A 41 17.63 -5.29 9.90
C ILE A 41 17.54 -5.96 11.29
N SER A 42 18.68 -6.42 11.80
CA SER A 42 18.79 -6.97 13.14
C SER A 42 18.48 -5.88 14.17
N THR A 43 17.38 -6.03 14.91
CA THR A 43 16.98 -5.13 15.98
C THR A 43 17.31 -5.74 17.35
N SER A 44 18.07 -4.99 18.13
CA SER A 44 18.39 -5.24 19.54
C SER A 44 17.16 -4.94 20.44
N PRO A 45 17.04 -5.53 21.65
CA PRO A 45 15.79 -5.66 22.42
C PRO A 45 15.15 -4.39 23.02
N ASP A 46 15.50 -3.20 22.54
CA ASP A 46 14.86 -1.91 22.89
C ASP A 46 14.19 -1.32 21.63
N GLU A 47 13.28 -2.12 21.07
CA GLU A 47 13.06 -2.22 19.62
C GLU A 47 12.39 -1.02 18.95
N ASN A 48 11.78 -0.11 19.72
CA ASN A 48 10.96 0.99 19.22
C ASN A 48 11.64 2.37 19.22
N THR A 49 12.87 2.49 19.72
CA THR A 49 13.56 3.79 19.78
C THR A 49 14.87 3.76 18.98
N LEU A 50 15.04 4.72 18.09
CA LEU A 50 16.27 4.95 17.34
C LEU A 50 17.03 6.12 17.95
N ILE A 51 18.14 5.83 18.62
CA ILE A 51 18.99 6.87 19.23
C ILE A 51 20.14 7.18 18.27
N ILE A 52 20.27 8.46 17.92
CA ILE A 52 21.33 8.97 17.06
C ILE A 52 22.31 9.73 17.96
N ASP A 53 23.48 9.15 18.19
CA ASP A 53 24.52 9.81 18.98
C ASP A 53 25.20 10.92 18.18
N ASP A 54 25.84 10.63 17.04
CA ASP A 54 26.55 11.60 16.21
C ASP A 54 26.58 11.16 14.73
N ALA A 55 25.79 11.81 13.88
CA ALA A 55 25.69 11.47 12.47
C ALA A 55 25.47 12.73 11.59
N PRO A 56 26.44 13.66 11.56
CA PRO A 56 26.26 15.00 10.97
C PRO A 56 25.93 14.99 9.47
N GLU A 57 26.36 13.97 8.73
CA GLU A 57 26.15 13.85 7.28
C GLU A 57 24.98 12.93 6.90
N MET A 58 24.32 12.30 7.87
CA MET A 58 23.28 11.30 7.63
C MET A 58 21.89 11.88 7.78
N GLU A 59 21.04 11.65 6.78
CA GLU A 59 19.60 11.82 6.89
C GLU A 59 19.00 10.56 7.52
N VAL A 60 18.26 10.75 8.61
CA VAL A 60 17.71 9.65 9.38
C VAL A 60 16.25 9.44 9.02
N PHE A 61 15.96 8.25 8.52
CA PHE A 61 14.61 7.80 8.20
C PHE A 61 14.21 6.67 9.13
N ALA A 62 13.13 6.86 9.89
CA ALA A 62 12.61 5.87 10.82
C ALA A 62 11.14 5.56 10.53
N PHE A 63 10.78 4.28 10.61
CA PHE A 63 9.42 3.78 10.42
C PHE A 63 8.98 3.02 11.67
N GLY A 64 7.86 3.42 12.26
CA GLY A 64 7.28 2.85 13.47
C GLY A 64 8.14 3.01 14.73
N LYS A 65 9.14 3.90 14.70
CA LYS A 65 10.10 4.09 15.80
C LYS A 65 10.20 5.56 16.18
N THR A 66 10.37 5.79 17.48
CA THR A 66 10.68 7.10 18.03
C THR A 66 12.15 7.41 17.81
N VAL A 67 12.47 8.60 17.27
CA VAL A 67 13.83 9.02 16.98
C VAL A 67 14.31 10.01 18.03
N ILE A 68 15.48 9.76 18.61
CA ILE A 68 16.13 10.67 19.58
C ILE A 68 17.48 11.12 19.03
N VAL A 69 17.62 12.41 18.75
CA VAL A 69 18.89 13.01 18.28
C VAL A 69 19.63 13.60 19.48
N LYS A 70 20.74 12.97 19.89
CA LYS A 70 21.52 13.42 21.05
C LYS A 70 22.54 14.52 20.72
N LYS A 71 23.35 14.38 19.66
CA LYS A 71 24.34 15.41 19.28
C LYS A 71 24.04 16.06 17.93
N GLN A 72 24.20 15.35 16.82
CA GLN A 72 24.10 15.95 15.48
C GLN A 72 23.47 15.01 14.46
N ALA A 73 22.63 15.56 13.58
CA ALA A 73 22.09 14.88 12.40
C ALA A 73 21.89 15.86 11.24
N LYS A 74 21.92 15.37 9.99
CA LYS A 74 21.67 16.20 8.81
C LYS A 74 20.20 16.54 8.65
N GLY A 75 19.32 15.58 8.86
CA GLY A 75 17.88 15.70 8.73
C GLY A 75 17.19 14.49 9.34
N VAL A 76 15.93 14.64 9.74
CA VAL A 76 15.20 13.57 10.43
C VAL A 76 13.78 13.45 9.90
N LEU A 77 13.37 12.25 9.52
CA LEU A 77 12.02 11.92 9.14
C LEU A 77 11.57 10.66 9.90
N ALA A 78 10.53 10.81 10.72
CA ALA A 78 9.89 9.68 11.41
C ALA A 78 8.47 9.48 10.90
N PHE A 79 8.15 8.25 10.51
CA PHE A 79 6.79 7.81 10.18
C PHE A 79 6.25 6.91 11.30
N GLY A 80 5.12 7.27 11.88
CA GLY A 80 4.44 6.51 12.94
C GLY A 80 5.20 6.50 14.27
N GLY A 81 6.07 7.48 14.51
CA GLY A 81 6.85 7.62 15.74
C GLY A 81 7.19 9.08 16.03
N ASP A 82 7.55 9.36 17.28
CA ASP A 82 7.89 10.71 17.73
C ASP A 82 9.33 11.09 17.38
N VAL A 83 9.62 12.38 17.28
CA VAL A 83 10.99 12.90 17.12
C VAL A 83 11.34 13.77 18.31
N ILE A 84 12.41 13.41 19.02
CA ILE A 84 12.95 14.15 20.16
C ILE A 84 14.34 14.66 19.79
N ILE A 85 14.53 15.98 19.85
CA ILE A 85 15.81 16.60 19.50
C ILE A 85 16.42 17.19 20.75
N GLU A 86 17.57 16.65 21.15
CA GLU A 86 18.40 17.15 22.26
C GLU A 86 19.60 17.96 21.74
N GLY A 87 20.08 17.62 20.54
CA GLY A 87 21.23 18.26 19.89
C GLY A 87 20.88 19.15 18.71
N LYS A 88 21.73 19.15 17.67
CA LYS A 88 21.64 19.97 16.47
C LYS A 88 21.17 19.15 15.26
N VAL A 89 20.15 19.63 14.56
CA VAL A 89 19.78 19.14 13.23
C VAL A 89 19.98 20.27 12.23
N GLU A 90 20.78 20.04 11.20
CA GLU A 90 21.13 21.11 10.25
C GLU A 90 20.01 21.39 9.22
N GLY A 91 19.32 20.33 8.79
CA GLY A 91 18.25 20.37 7.81
C GLY A 91 16.86 20.21 8.44
N ASP A 92 15.96 19.62 7.67
CA ASP A 92 14.54 19.55 7.99
C ASP A 92 14.22 18.41 8.96
N VAL A 93 13.19 18.63 9.76
CA VAL A 93 12.67 17.64 10.71
C VAL A 93 11.20 17.42 10.43
N ALA A 94 10.84 16.18 10.16
CA ALA A 94 9.49 15.79 9.84
C ALA A 94 9.01 14.60 10.69
N ALA A 95 7.76 14.67 11.15
CA ALA A 95 7.08 13.57 11.83
C ALA A 95 5.69 13.37 11.24
N ILE A 96 5.37 12.13 10.87
CA ILE A 96 4.08 11.77 10.27
C ILE A 96 3.40 10.75 11.18
N GLY A 97 2.25 11.09 11.74
CA GLY A 97 1.55 10.29 12.75
C GLY A 97 2.22 10.30 14.14
N GLY A 98 3.11 11.25 14.39
CA GLY A 98 3.85 11.42 15.65
C GLY A 98 4.11 12.90 15.94
N SER A 99 4.63 13.19 17.13
CA SER A 99 4.91 14.54 17.60
C SER A 99 6.41 14.87 17.57
N ILE A 100 6.74 16.15 17.50
CA ILE A 100 8.13 16.63 17.53
C ILE A 100 8.35 17.42 18.81
N THR A 101 9.34 17.03 19.60
CA THR A 101 9.77 17.72 20.83
C THR A 101 11.18 18.28 20.64
N GLN A 102 11.31 19.60 20.73
CA GLN A 102 12.60 20.30 20.70
C GLN A 102 13.01 20.68 22.13
N LYS A 103 14.12 20.11 22.62
CA LYS A 103 14.68 20.44 23.94
C LYS A 103 15.25 21.87 23.99
N GLU A 104 15.46 22.40 25.19
CA GLU A 104 15.90 23.78 25.42
C GLU A 104 17.18 24.19 24.65
N ASN A 105 18.16 23.27 24.54
CA ASN A 105 19.44 23.51 23.85
C ASN A 105 19.49 22.94 22.42
N ALA A 106 18.38 22.43 21.92
CA ALA A 106 18.34 21.81 20.61
C ALA A 106 18.21 22.85 19.50
N PHE A 107 18.87 22.64 18.37
CA PHE A 107 18.83 23.53 17.21
C PHE A 107 18.27 22.80 15.99
N ILE A 108 17.37 23.46 15.25
CA ILE A 108 16.83 22.94 13.98
C ILE A 108 17.06 24.00 12.90
N GLY A 109 17.95 23.70 11.96
CA GLY A 109 18.33 24.62 10.89
C GLY A 109 17.36 24.67 9.71
N GLY A 110 16.51 23.65 9.57
CA GLY A 110 15.51 23.54 8.50
C GLY A 110 14.08 23.81 8.93
N ASP A 111 13.15 23.37 8.09
CA ASP A 111 11.71 23.45 8.34
C ASP A 111 11.26 22.33 9.27
N VAL A 112 10.20 22.59 10.03
CA VAL A 112 9.58 21.58 10.89
C VAL A 112 8.20 21.23 10.35
N ILE A 113 8.01 19.96 10.03
CA ILE A 113 6.82 19.48 9.34
C ILE A 113 6.17 18.38 10.19
N ILE A 114 4.95 18.60 10.65
CA ILE A 114 4.21 17.61 11.44
C ILE A 114 2.90 17.29 10.75
N PHE A 115 2.66 16.01 10.50
CA PHE A 115 1.39 15.51 10.02
C PHE A 115 0.73 14.66 11.11
N GLY A 116 -0.47 15.04 11.57
CA GLY A 116 -1.25 14.26 12.55
C GLY A 116 -0.66 14.18 13.96
N GLY A 117 0.14 15.17 14.36
CA GLY A 117 0.73 15.26 15.70
C GLY A 117 0.99 16.71 16.12
N THR A 118 1.77 16.91 17.18
CA THR A 118 2.00 18.25 17.77
C THR A 118 3.47 18.63 17.79
N TYR A 119 3.74 19.94 17.65
CA TYR A 119 5.06 20.52 17.90
C TYR A 119 5.17 21.06 19.32
N ARG A 120 6.21 20.65 20.06
CA ARG A 120 6.45 21.04 21.47
C ARG A 120 7.88 21.54 21.65
N PRO A 121 8.13 22.86 21.49
CA PRO A 121 9.39 23.46 21.89
C PRO A 121 9.41 23.68 23.41
N GLU A 122 10.46 23.25 24.10
CA GLU A 122 10.66 23.51 25.54
C GLU A 122 11.13 24.95 25.82
N SER A 123 11.86 25.56 24.88
CA SER A 123 12.29 26.96 24.97
C SER A 123 11.19 27.90 24.50
N LYS A 124 11.07 29.06 25.17
CA LYS A 124 10.19 30.16 24.72
C LYS A 124 10.60 30.72 23.35
N ASN A 125 11.89 30.66 23.04
CA ASN A 125 12.47 31.06 21.75
C ASN A 125 13.25 29.85 21.19
N PRO A 126 12.62 29.00 20.37
CA PRO A 126 13.29 27.84 19.79
C PRO A 126 14.45 28.26 18.90
N LEU A 127 15.60 27.61 19.06
CA LEU A 127 16.80 27.90 18.27
C LEU A 127 16.60 27.36 16.84
N ARG A 128 16.40 28.29 15.90
CA ARG A 128 16.13 28.00 14.49
C ARG A 128 16.81 29.02 13.58
N ASN A 129 16.97 28.65 12.31
CA ASN A 129 17.39 29.60 11.28
C ASN A 129 16.26 30.58 10.93
N ASP A 130 16.65 31.81 10.60
CA ASP A 130 15.72 32.85 10.14
C ASP A 130 15.03 32.45 8.83
N GLY A 131 13.72 32.69 8.74
CA GLY A 131 12.92 32.38 7.56
C GLY A 131 12.44 30.93 7.43
N LYS A 132 12.60 30.11 8.48
CA LYS A 132 12.09 28.73 8.53
C LYS A 132 10.71 28.65 9.13
N GLU A 133 9.86 27.82 8.53
CA GLU A 133 8.46 27.70 8.92
C GLU A 133 8.18 26.39 9.68
N THR A 134 7.15 26.43 10.52
CA THR A 134 6.59 25.24 11.17
C THR A 134 5.26 24.93 10.52
N VAL A 135 5.23 23.87 9.72
CA VAL A 135 4.04 23.41 9.02
C VAL A 135 3.41 22.29 9.83
N MET A 136 2.28 22.58 10.46
CA MET A 136 1.46 21.58 11.16
C MET A 136 0.22 21.29 10.34
N TYR A 137 0.12 20.06 9.86
CA TYR A 137 -1.05 19.56 9.14
C TYR A 137 -1.76 18.50 10.00
N ALA A 138 -2.81 18.92 10.69
CA ALA A 138 -3.67 18.05 11.50
C ALA A 138 -4.95 17.65 10.74
N GLY A 139 -4.91 17.58 9.40
CA GLY A 139 -6.08 17.40 8.52
C GLY A 139 -6.75 16.02 8.56
N TYR A 140 -6.55 15.25 9.63
CA TYR A 140 -7.34 14.06 9.94
C TYR A 140 -7.98 14.13 11.31
N GLU A 141 -7.62 15.07 12.20
CA GLU A 141 -8.24 15.15 13.51
C GLU A 141 -9.72 15.55 13.38
N GLU A 142 -10.08 16.41 12.44
CA GLU A 142 -11.47 16.83 12.27
C GLU A 142 -12.34 15.74 11.67
N GLU A 143 -11.86 15.05 10.64
CA GLU A 143 -12.53 13.92 10.00
C GLU A 143 -12.55 12.69 10.92
N LEU A 144 -11.47 12.39 11.64
CA LEU A 144 -11.46 11.29 12.62
C LEU A 144 -12.29 11.63 13.85
N ARG A 145 -12.33 12.89 14.29
CA ARG A 145 -13.22 13.35 15.37
C ARG A 145 -14.67 13.29 14.93
N ASP A 146 -14.99 13.68 13.71
CA ASP A 146 -16.36 13.56 13.16
C ASP A 146 -16.75 12.09 12.93
N LEU A 147 -15.83 11.23 12.47
CA LEU A 147 -16.04 9.78 12.39
C LEU A 147 -16.21 9.12 13.76
N THR A 148 -15.51 9.60 14.80
CA THR A 148 -15.64 9.10 16.18
C THR A 148 -16.93 9.59 16.82
N GLN A 149 -17.34 10.82 16.54
CA GLN A 149 -18.60 11.39 17.02
C GLN A 149 -19.82 10.84 16.26
N ASN A 150 -19.66 10.49 14.98
CA ASN A 150 -20.70 10.00 14.09
C ASN A 150 -20.21 8.78 13.27
N PRO A 151 -20.00 7.61 13.90
CA PRO A 151 -19.49 6.41 13.23
C PRO A 151 -20.42 5.88 12.14
N THR A 152 -21.69 6.30 12.15
CA THR A 152 -22.67 5.97 11.12
C THR A 152 -22.38 6.64 9.77
N GLN A 153 -21.57 7.71 9.72
CA GLN A 153 -21.22 8.36 8.44
C GLN A 153 -20.44 7.45 7.49
N ILE A 154 -19.64 6.50 8.00
CA ILE A 154 -18.94 5.47 7.20
C ILE A 154 -19.93 4.61 6.40
N PHE A 155 -21.12 4.37 6.95
CA PHE A 155 -22.16 3.55 6.32
C PHE A 155 -23.22 4.38 5.60
N SER A 156 -23.17 5.71 5.73
CA SER A 156 -24.00 6.64 4.97
C SER A 156 -23.13 7.53 4.09
N PRO A 157 -22.39 6.98 3.10
CA PRO A 157 -21.77 7.82 2.09
C PRO A 157 -22.88 8.69 1.51
N GLY A 158 -22.69 10.01 1.57
CA GLY A 158 -23.71 10.97 1.15
C GLY A 158 -24.22 10.55 -0.22
N PHE A 159 -25.49 10.15 -0.29
CA PHE A 159 -26.15 9.73 -1.52
C PHE A 159 -26.29 10.96 -2.43
N SER A 160 -25.17 11.43 -2.97
CA SER A 160 -25.15 12.42 -4.01
C SER A 160 -25.63 11.72 -5.27
N PHE A 161 -26.65 12.28 -5.91
CA PHE A 161 -27.11 11.82 -7.22
C PHE A 161 -25.95 11.76 -8.22
N ALA A 162 -24.91 12.61 -8.08
CA ALA A 162 -23.71 12.55 -8.89
C ALA A 162 -22.88 11.27 -8.67
N PHE A 163 -22.71 10.82 -7.42
CA PHE A 163 -21.99 9.58 -7.09
C PHE A 163 -22.73 8.34 -7.65
N LEU A 164 -24.05 8.31 -7.50
CA LEU A 164 -24.88 7.24 -8.05
C LEU A 164 -24.83 7.22 -9.58
N ALA A 165 -24.96 8.39 -10.22
CA ALA A 165 -24.86 8.54 -11.66
C ALA A 165 -23.49 8.08 -12.19
N GLN A 166 -22.40 8.45 -11.52
CA GLN A 166 -21.05 8.02 -11.88
C GLN A 166 -20.86 6.50 -11.78
N ARG A 167 -21.39 5.87 -10.72
CA ARG A 167 -21.35 4.41 -10.58
C ARG A 167 -22.16 3.71 -11.67
N ILE A 168 -23.39 4.16 -11.94
CA ILE A 168 -24.23 3.62 -13.01
C ILE A 168 -23.52 3.78 -14.37
N LEU A 169 -22.93 4.95 -14.63
CA LEU A 169 -22.17 5.20 -15.85
C LEU A 169 -20.95 4.28 -15.97
N SER A 170 -20.23 4.05 -14.87
CA SER A 170 -19.07 3.15 -14.85
C SER A 170 -19.48 1.71 -15.12
N VAL A 171 -20.58 1.24 -14.52
CA VAL A 171 -21.13 -0.10 -14.77
C VAL A 171 -21.60 -0.22 -16.21
N LEU A 172 -22.30 0.77 -16.74
CA LEU A 172 -22.76 0.80 -18.13
C LEU A 172 -21.59 0.78 -19.12
N PHE A 173 -20.54 1.56 -18.84
CA PHE A 173 -19.33 1.61 -19.65
C PHE A 173 -18.64 0.24 -19.71
N TRP A 174 -18.42 -0.39 -18.55
CA TRP A 174 -17.85 -1.74 -18.50
C TRP A 174 -18.74 -2.77 -19.16
N PHE A 175 -20.05 -2.66 -18.98
CA PHE A 175 -21.02 -3.54 -19.64
C PHE A 175 -20.90 -3.43 -21.17
N VAL A 176 -20.83 -2.22 -21.72
CA VAL A 176 -20.64 -2.01 -23.17
C VAL A 176 -19.31 -2.59 -23.66
N ILE A 177 -18.22 -2.41 -22.90
CA ILE A 177 -16.93 -3.03 -23.23
C ILE A 177 -17.05 -4.56 -23.27
N THR A 178 -17.68 -5.18 -22.28
CA THR A 178 -17.86 -6.64 -22.25
C THR A 178 -18.73 -7.13 -23.40
N LEU A 179 -19.75 -6.36 -23.78
CA LEU A 179 -20.63 -6.67 -24.92
C LEU A 179 -19.84 -6.58 -26.24
N ALA A 180 -19.07 -5.51 -26.43
CA ALA A 180 -18.20 -5.36 -27.60
C ALA A 180 -17.16 -6.49 -27.72
N LEU A 181 -16.57 -6.90 -26.60
CA LEU A 181 -15.63 -8.02 -26.58
C LEU A 181 -16.33 -9.35 -26.92
N THR A 182 -17.56 -9.53 -26.46
CA THR A 182 -18.40 -10.71 -26.76
C THR A 182 -18.76 -10.76 -28.24
N THR A 183 -19.09 -9.62 -28.87
CA THR A 183 -19.48 -9.57 -30.29
C THR A 183 -18.31 -9.75 -31.25
N LEU A 184 -17.10 -9.36 -30.86
CA LEU A 184 -15.89 -9.58 -31.67
C LEU A 184 -15.48 -11.06 -31.73
N ALA A 185 -15.84 -11.87 -30.73
CA ALA A 185 -15.47 -13.28 -30.67
C ALA A 185 -16.62 -14.20 -30.19
N PRO A 186 -17.75 -14.28 -30.93
CA PRO A 186 -18.92 -15.03 -30.51
C PRO A 186 -18.63 -16.53 -30.36
N GLY A 187 -17.70 -17.05 -31.18
CA GLY A 187 -17.25 -18.44 -31.11
C GLY A 187 -16.36 -18.75 -29.90
N ALA A 188 -15.65 -17.78 -29.33
CA ALA A 188 -14.88 -18.00 -28.10
C ALA A 188 -15.81 -18.09 -26.88
N VAL A 189 -16.82 -17.23 -26.82
CA VAL A 189 -17.83 -17.21 -25.74
C VAL A 189 -18.68 -18.48 -25.78
N SER A 190 -19.18 -18.88 -26.95
CA SER A 190 -19.96 -20.12 -27.11
C SER A 190 -19.17 -21.38 -26.71
N ARG A 191 -17.89 -21.47 -27.12
CA ARG A 191 -17.01 -22.57 -26.72
C ARG A 191 -16.68 -22.56 -25.23
N ALA A 192 -16.54 -21.38 -24.62
CA ALA A 192 -16.34 -21.25 -23.17
C ALA A 192 -17.57 -21.76 -22.40
N ILE A 193 -18.79 -21.37 -22.80
CA ILE A 193 -20.04 -21.83 -22.18
C ILE A 193 -20.22 -23.34 -22.31
N ALA A 194 -19.97 -23.90 -23.49
CA ALA A 194 -20.02 -25.35 -23.71
C ALA A 194 -18.98 -26.10 -22.86
N ARG A 195 -17.79 -25.52 -22.65
CA ARG A 195 -16.78 -26.10 -21.74
C ARG A 195 -17.16 -25.96 -20.28
N PHE A 196 -17.80 -24.87 -19.85
CA PHE A 196 -18.26 -24.70 -18.46
C PHE A 196 -19.20 -25.83 -18.04
N GLN A 197 -20.17 -26.23 -18.87
CA GLN A 197 -21.07 -27.34 -18.50
C GLN A 197 -20.34 -28.69 -18.30
N LEU A 198 -19.22 -28.91 -18.98
CA LEU A 198 -18.41 -30.13 -18.87
C LEU A 198 -17.28 -30.03 -17.83
N SER A 199 -16.86 -28.82 -17.46
CA SER A 199 -15.71 -28.59 -16.57
C SER A 199 -16.07 -28.05 -15.19
N THR A 200 -17.28 -27.55 -14.95
CA THR A 200 -17.70 -27.03 -13.62
C THR A 200 -17.47 -28.06 -12.52
N LEU A 201 -17.79 -29.34 -12.76
CA LEU A 201 -17.56 -30.39 -11.76
C LEU A 201 -16.06 -30.60 -11.47
N LYS A 202 -15.21 -30.55 -12.50
CA LYS A 202 -13.76 -30.69 -12.35
C LYS A 202 -13.14 -29.49 -11.66
N ILE A 203 -13.59 -28.27 -11.99
CA ILE A 203 -13.10 -27.02 -11.39
C ILE A 203 -13.53 -26.95 -9.92
N PHE A 204 -14.77 -27.34 -9.60
CA PHE A 204 -15.25 -27.45 -8.23
C PHE A 204 -14.45 -28.48 -7.43
N ALA A 205 -14.19 -29.66 -8.00
CA ALA A 205 -13.37 -30.69 -7.35
C ALA A 205 -11.93 -30.23 -7.10
N ILE A 206 -11.30 -29.54 -8.06
CA ILE A 206 -9.96 -28.97 -7.90
C ILE A 206 -9.94 -27.89 -6.82
N GLY A 207 -10.92 -26.98 -6.82
CA GLY A 207 -11.04 -25.92 -5.82
C GLY A 207 -11.28 -26.47 -4.41
N PHE A 208 -12.16 -27.47 -4.28
CA PHE A 208 -12.44 -28.14 -3.02
C PHE A 208 -11.23 -28.90 -2.48
N PHE A 209 -10.47 -29.58 -3.35
CA PHE A 209 -9.24 -30.27 -2.97
C PHE A 209 -8.17 -29.29 -2.49
N ALA A 210 -7.97 -28.18 -3.21
CA ALA A 210 -7.03 -27.12 -2.82
C ALA A 210 -7.42 -26.50 -1.45
N PHE A 211 -8.72 -26.29 -1.22
CA PHE A 211 -9.23 -25.79 0.06
C PHE A 211 -8.94 -26.77 1.20
N LEU A 212 -9.19 -28.07 1.01
CA LEU A 212 -8.90 -29.09 2.02
C LEU A 212 -7.41 -29.19 2.35
N VAL A 213 -6.53 -29.19 1.34
CA VAL A 213 -5.07 -29.19 1.56
C VAL A 213 -4.67 -27.98 2.39
N THR A 214 -5.12 -26.78 2.01
CA THR A 214 -4.80 -25.54 2.73
C THR A 214 -5.35 -25.51 4.16
N THR A 215 -6.46 -26.21 4.43
CA THR A 215 -7.06 -26.23 5.77
C THR A 215 -6.40 -27.26 6.69
N ILE A 216 -5.80 -28.32 6.14
CA ILE A 216 -5.19 -29.43 6.88
C ILE A 216 -3.69 -29.20 7.13
N THR A 217 -3.03 -28.41 6.28
CA THR A 217 -1.61 -28.04 6.40
C THR A 217 -1.45 -26.81 7.26
#